data_AF-A0A7X9E6U3-F1
#
_entry.id   AF-A0A7X9E6U3-F1
#
_cell.length_a   1.000
_cell.length_b   1.000
_cell.length_c   1.000
_cell.angle_alpha   90.00
_cell.angle_beta   90.00
_cell.angle_gamma   90.00
#
_symmetry.space_group_name_H-M   'P 1'
#
loop_
_entity.id
_entity.type
_entity.pdbx_description
1 polymer ?
#
loop_
_entity_poly.entity_id
_entity_poly.type
_entity_poly.pdbx_seq_one_letter_code
_entity_poly.pdbx_strand_id
1 'polypeptide(L)'
;MNGEIDKTNQIIELLKEANNIAVVPSKVAGVDAFAAGVGLYFMLKDLNKNVTVVYPGAKPEEFTDLTDVNIASNVNQRELVVSVDYSGTEASKVHYSTENDILYLTVSPVSKDFDLSKVKSEIKGHNFDLIITIGAQILDDFGQTFRELEGEFSKADILNLDNTERNQRFGTINIVDSNQDSLSLLVLSKALKWDLRLDSKAAEALLKGISRRKGI
;
A
#
# COMPACT_ATOMS: atom_id res chain seq x y z
N MET A 1 28.89 -11.39 -5.51
CA MET A 1 28.80 -10.71 -4.21
C MET A 1 28.56 -9.20 -4.34
N ASN A 2 29.36 -8.44 -5.09
CA ASN A 2 29.20 -6.97 -5.16
C ASN A 2 27.83 -6.50 -5.72
N GLY A 3 27.26 -7.17 -6.73
CA GLY A 3 25.96 -6.77 -7.30
C GLY A 3 24.73 -7.09 -6.44
N GLU A 4 24.81 -8.05 -5.51
CA GLU A 4 23.68 -8.35 -4.59
C GLU A 4 23.64 -7.34 -3.44
N ILE A 5 24.82 -6.95 -2.94
CA ILE A 5 24.96 -5.91 -1.90
C ILE A 5 24.46 -4.56 -2.44
N ASP A 6 24.85 -4.21 -3.68
CA ASP A 6 24.40 -2.98 -4.32
C ASP A 6 22.87 -2.91 -4.45
N LYS A 7 22.23 -3.98 -4.94
CA LYS A 7 20.75 -4.07 -5.01
C LYS A 7 20.08 -3.99 -3.65
N THR A 8 20.67 -4.62 -2.63
CA THR A 8 20.14 -4.59 -1.26
C THR A 8 20.13 -3.15 -0.73
N ASN A 9 21.23 -2.41 -0.94
CA ASN A 9 21.32 -1.01 -0.54
C ASN A 9 20.34 -0.13 -1.32
N GLN A 10 20.17 -0.35 -2.62
CA GLN A 10 19.17 0.37 -3.43
C GLN A 10 17.75 0.19 -2.88
N ILE A 11 17.38 -1.03 -2.47
CA ILE A 11 16.07 -1.29 -1.87
C ILE A 11 15.93 -0.62 -0.51
N ILE A 12 16.97 -0.68 0.32
CA ILE A 12 16.97 0.00 1.62
C ILE A 12 16.73 1.50 1.45
N GLU A 13 17.42 2.16 0.51
CA GLU A 13 17.19 3.58 0.24
C GLU A 13 15.78 3.83 -0.33
N LEU A 14 15.31 3.00 -1.28
CA LEU A 14 13.96 3.10 -1.82
C LEU A 14 12.88 3.00 -0.72
N LEU A 15 13.03 2.06 0.22
CA LEU A 15 12.12 1.91 1.36
C LEU A 15 12.22 3.07 2.36
N LYS A 16 13.39 3.68 2.52
CA LYS A 16 13.57 4.87 3.37
C LYS A 16 12.86 6.08 2.77
N GLU A 17 12.98 6.30 1.46
CA GLU A 17 12.43 7.46 0.76
C GLU A 17 10.90 7.38 0.57
N ALA A 18 10.37 6.19 0.29
CA ALA A 18 8.95 5.96 0.08
C ALA A 18 8.14 6.27 1.35
N ASN A 19 6.99 6.95 1.23
CA ASN A 19 6.10 7.25 2.34
C ASN A 19 4.73 6.58 2.17
N ASN A 20 4.21 6.54 0.95
CA ASN A 20 2.91 5.98 0.61
C ASN A 20 3.10 4.74 -0.26
N ILE A 21 3.02 3.56 0.37
CA ILE A 21 3.39 2.29 -0.25
C ILE A 21 2.14 1.47 -0.56
N ALA A 22 1.97 1.07 -1.83
CA ALA A 22 1.03 0.02 -2.21
C ALA A 22 1.73 -1.34 -2.15
N VAL A 23 1.16 -2.29 -1.42
CA VAL A 23 1.54 -3.70 -1.53
C VAL A 23 0.46 -4.40 -2.35
N VAL A 24 0.84 -4.93 -3.51
CA VAL A 24 -0.09 -5.46 -4.51
C VAL A 24 0.20 -6.96 -4.71
N PRO A 25 -0.44 -7.84 -3.92
CA PRO A 25 -0.31 -9.27 -4.09
C PRO A 25 -1.14 -9.77 -5.29
N SER A 26 -0.53 -10.63 -6.09
CA SER A 26 -1.17 -11.27 -7.24
C SER A 26 -2.24 -12.25 -6.78
N LYS A 27 -3.47 -12.07 -7.27
CA LYS A 27 -4.54 -13.05 -7.08
C LYS A 27 -4.22 -14.41 -7.69
N VAL A 28 -3.50 -14.41 -8.82
CA VAL A 28 -3.15 -15.64 -9.54
C VAL A 28 -2.22 -16.51 -8.69
N ALA A 29 -1.33 -15.89 -7.91
CA ALA A 29 -0.45 -16.59 -6.98
C ALA A 29 -1.14 -16.97 -5.65
N GLY A 30 -2.42 -16.58 -5.47
CA GLY A 30 -3.28 -17.06 -4.40
C GLY A 30 -2.91 -16.59 -2.99
N VAL A 31 -3.25 -17.41 -2.01
CA VAL A 31 -3.15 -17.08 -0.57
C VAL A 31 -1.71 -16.79 -0.14
N ASP A 32 -0.71 -17.40 -0.77
CA ASP A 32 0.70 -17.16 -0.44
C ASP A 32 1.17 -15.75 -0.83
N ALA A 33 0.77 -15.22 -2.00
CA ALA A 33 1.04 -13.82 -2.33
C ALA A 33 0.37 -12.87 -1.33
N PHE A 34 -0.89 -13.14 -0.99
CA PHE A 34 -1.62 -12.32 -0.01
C PHE A 34 -0.93 -12.35 1.36
N ALA A 35 -0.55 -13.53 1.83
CA ALA A 35 0.20 -13.73 3.08
C ALA A 35 1.53 -12.97 3.11
N ALA A 36 2.30 -13.09 2.03
CA ALA A 36 3.55 -12.35 1.82
C ALA A 36 3.33 -10.83 1.87
N GLY A 37 2.26 -10.34 1.24
CA GLY A 37 1.87 -8.94 1.26
C GLY A 37 1.48 -8.43 2.65
N VAL A 38 0.70 -9.21 3.41
CA VAL A 38 0.33 -8.86 4.79
C VAL A 38 1.54 -8.90 5.73
N GLY A 39 2.45 -9.85 5.54
CA GLY A 39 3.71 -9.89 6.27
C GLY A 39 4.53 -8.61 6.08
N LEU A 40 4.71 -8.23 4.82
CA LEU A 40 5.43 -7.01 4.46
C LEU A 40 4.71 -5.74 4.93
N TYR A 41 3.37 -5.73 4.91
CA TYR A 41 2.57 -4.64 5.45
C TYR A 41 2.95 -4.30 6.89
N PHE A 42 2.98 -5.30 7.79
CA PHE A 42 3.31 -5.05 9.20
C PHE A 42 4.75 -4.58 9.39
N MET A 43 5.69 -5.16 8.65
CA MET A 43 7.10 -4.74 8.68
C MET A 43 7.29 -3.28 8.25
N LEU A 44 6.60 -2.86 7.18
CA LEU A 44 6.67 -1.49 6.69
C LEU A 44 5.92 -0.50 7.60
N LYS A 45 4.86 -0.94 8.27
CA LYS A 45 4.17 -0.15 9.30
C LYS A 45 5.08 0.15 10.50
N ASP A 46 5.96 -0.77 10.89
CA ASP A 46 6.95 -0.55 11.97
C ASP A 46 7.93 0.59 11.63
N LEU A 47 8.15 0.85 10.34
CA LEU A 47 8.92 2.00 9.83
C LEU A 47 8.10 3.30 9.71
N ASN A 48 6.90 3.35 10.30
CA ASN A 48 5.96 4.49 10.23
C ASN A 48 5.53 4.87 8.80
N LYS A 49 5.52 3.92 7.86
CA LYS A 49 5.05 4.16 6.49
C LYS A 49 3.52 4.14 6.39
N ASN A 50 2.97 4.81 5.38
CA ASN A 50 1.56 4.72 5.00
C ASN A 50 1.40 3.58 4.00
N VAL A 51 1.07 2.39 4.51
CA VAL A 51 0.99 1.18 3.69
C VAL A 51 -0.47 0.82 3.44
N THR A 52 -0.77 0.44 2.21
CA THR A 52 -2.07 -0.11 1.81
C THR A 52 -1.85 -1.43 1.07
N VAL A 53 -2.52 -2.50 1.51
CA VAL A 53 -2.59 -3.73 0.72
C VAL A 53 -3.70 -3.57 -0.31
N VAL A 54 -3.34 -3.48 -1.59
CA VAL A 54 -4.31 -3.35 -2.67
C VAL A 54 -4.65 -4.74 -3.17
N TYR A 55 -5.83 -5.23 -2.77
CA TYR A 55 -6.28 -6.57 -3.13
C TYR A 55 -7.76 -6.52 -3.50
N PRO A 56 -8.11 -6.72 -4.79
CA PRO A 56 -9.49 -6.63 -5.19
C PRO A 56 -10.29 -7.81 -4.60
N GLY A 57 -11.54 -7.60 -4.22
CA GLY A 57 -12.41 -8.68 -3.71
C GLY A 57 -12.20 -9.06 -2.24
N ALA A 58 -12.72 -10.22 -1.85
CA ALA A 58 -12.76 -10.63 -0.45
C ALA A 58 -11.38 -11.04 0.07
N LYS A 59 -11.05 -10.55 1.26
CA LYS A 59 -9.93 -11.03 2.07
C LYS A 59 -10.03 -12.54 2.29
N PRO A 60 -8.93 -13.32 2.15
CA PRO A 60 -8.95 -14.76 2.43
C PRO A 60 -9.43 -15.06 3.87
N GLU A 61 -10.19 -16.14 4.05
CA GLU A 61 -10.84 -16.50 5.32
C GLU A 61 -9.83 -16.68 6.46
N GLU A 62 -8.64 -17.24 6.17
CA GLU A 62 -7.59 -17.50 7.15
C GLU A 62 -6.93 -16.23 7.70
N PHE A 63 -7.21 -15.09 7.09
CA PHE A 63 -6.71 -13.79 7.52
C PHE A 63 -7.75 -13.02 8.32
N THR A 64 -8.99 -13.49 8.46
CA THR A 64 -10.09 -12.78 9.15
C THR A 64 -9.68 -12.21 10.52
N ASP A 65 -8.90 -12.97 11.30
CA ASP A 65 -8.39 -12.57 12.62
C ASP A 65 -7.42 -11.36 12.60
N LEU A 66 -6.79 -11.07 11.46
CA LEU A 66 -5.88 -9.92 11.30
C LEU A 66 -6.65 -8.68 10.85
N THR A 67 -7.31 -8.01 11.81
CA THR A 67 -8.19 -6.85 11.55
C THR A 67 -7.44 -5.55 11.24
N ASP A 68 -6.19 -5.42 11.68
CA ASP A 68 -5.44 -4.15 11.63
C ASP A 68 -4.71 -3.94 10.29
N VAL A 69 -5.15 -4.60 9.22
CA VAL A 69 -4.56 -4.46 7.89
C VAL A 69 -5.41 -3.51 7.07
N ASN A 70 -4.81 -2.40 6.62
CA ASN A 70 -5.45 -1.50 5.68
C ASN A 70 -5.50 -2.15 4.29
N ILE A 71 -6.66 -2.71 3.93
CA ILE A 71 -6.89 -3.37 2.65
C ILE A 71 -7.83 -2.51 1.81
N ALA A 72 -7.37 -2.10 0.63
CA ALA A 72 -8.20 -1.40 -0.35
C ALA A 72 -8.61 -2.37 -1.46
N SER A 73 -9.92 -2.58 -1.62
CA SER A 73 -10.48 -3.35 -2.73
C SER A 73 -10.74 -2.51 -3.99
N ASN A 74 -10.73 -1.17 -3.84
CA ASN A 74 -10.86 -0.18 -4.89
C ASN A 74 -9.98 1.02 -4.50
N VAL A 75 -9.11 1.45 -5.41
CA VAL A 75 -8.14 2.53 -5.18
C VAL A 75 -8.43 3.79 -6.00
N ASN A 76 -9.49 3.78 -6.82
CA ASN A 76 -9.92 4.91 -7.63
C ASN A 76 -10.65 6.01 -6.83
N GLN A 77 -11.16 5.67 -5.65
CA GLN A 77 -11.94 6.63 -4.87
C GLN A 77 -11.04 7.76 -4.38
N ARG A 78 -11.47 8.99 -4.69
CA ARG A 78 -10.86 10.23 -4.22
C ARG A 78 -11.87 10.95 -3.34
N GLU A 79 -11.39 11.54 -2.26
CA GLU A 79 -12.20 12.33 -1.34
C GLU A 79 -11.75 13.79 -1.43
N LEU A 80 -12.67 14.72 -1.67
CA LEU A 80 -12.39 16.14 -1.47
C LEU A 80 -12.61 16.47 0.01
N VAL A 81 -11.52 16.75 0.73
CA VAL A 81 -11.57 17.19 2.12
C VAL A 81 -11.41 18.70 2.17
N VAL A 82 -12.41 19.36 2.75
CA VAL A 82 -12.36 20.80 3.06
C VAL A 82 -12.22 20.96 4.58
N SER A 83 -11.09 21.47 5.01
CA SER A 83 -10.78 21.73 6.42
C SER A 83 -10.88 23.23 6.71
N VAL A 84 -11.54 23.59 7.81
CA VAL A 84 -11.64 24.96 8.29
C VAL A 84 -11.08 25.01 9.70
N ASP A 85 -9.94 25.68 9.88
CA ASP A 85 -9.44 26.00 11.22
C ASP A 85 -10.18 27.23 11.74
N TYR A 86 -11.14 27.01 12.64
CA TYR A 86 -11.91 28.07 13.31
C TYR A 86 -11.46 28.27 14.76
N SER A 87 -10.25 27.83 15.12
CA SER A 87 -9.66 28.10 16.43
C SER A 87 -9.61 29.61 16.72
N GLY A 88 -9.91 29.97 17.96
CA GLY A 88 -10.01 31.37 18.40
C GLY A 88 -11.31 32.08 18.01
N THR A 89 -12.30 31.35 17.46
CA THR A 89 -13.66 31.88 17.22
C THR A 89 -14.68 31.25 18.18
N GLU A 90 -15.86 31.85 18.30
CA GLU A 90 -17.00 31.26 19.03
C GLU A 90 -17.81 30.26 18.18
N ALA A 91 -17.28 29.90 17.00
CA ALA A 91 -17.94 28.96 16.10
C ALA A 91 -18.18 27.62 16.80
N SER A 92 -19.45 27.26 16.93
CA SER A 92 -19.90 26.04 17.60
C SER A 92 -20.82 25.19 16.71
N LYS A 93 -21.16 25.70 15.51
CA LYS A 93 -22.08 25.05 14.59
C LYS A 93 -21.55 25.12 13.16
N VAL A 94 -21.58 23.97 12.50
CA VAL A 94 -21.39 23.83 11.06
C VAL A 94 -22.74 23.47 10.45
N HIS A 95 -23.16 24.23 9.46
CA HIS A 95 -24.33 23.94 8.64
C HIS A 95 -23.88 23.61 7.22
N TYR A 96 -24.53 22.64 6.58
CA TYR A 96 -24.33 22.35 5.17
C TYR A 96 -25.65 22.42 4.42
N SER A 97 -25.60 22.92 3.19
CA SER A 97 -26.72 22.90 2.24
C SER A 97 -26.21 22.57 0.84
N THR A 98 -27.10 22.07 0.00
CA THR A 98 -26.80 21.82 -1.42
C THR A 98 -27.83 22.56 -2.27
N GLU A 99 -27.36 23.42 -3.16
CA GLU A 99 -28.22 24.15 -4.11
C GLU A 99 -27.59 24.07 -5.50
N ASN A 100 -28.36 23.61 -6.51
CA ASN A 100 -27.91 23.45 -7.90
C ASN A 100 -26.56 22.71 -8.02
N ASP A 101 -26.45 21.57 -7.34
CA ASP A 101 -25.25 20.72 -7.30
C ASP A 101 -24.00 21.40 -6.68
N ILE A 102 -24.17 22.50 -5.95
CA ILE A 102 -23.11 23.18 -5.21
C ILE A 102 -23.30 22.92 -3.72
N LEU A 103 -22.26 22.37 -3.06
CA LEU A 103 -22.20 22.21 -1.61
C LEU A 103 -21.77 23.53 -0.96
N TYR A 104 -22.58 24.03 -0.03
CA TYR A 104 -22.26 25.17 0.82
C TYR A 104 -22.02 24.67 2.24
N LEU A 105 -20.88 25.07 2.82
CA LEU A 105 -20.55 24.85 4.22
C LEU A 105 -20.50 26.20 4.93
N THR A 106 -21.39 26.41 5.89
CA THR A 106 -21.49 27.64 6.67
C THR A 106 -21.02 27.39 8.09
N VAL A 107 -19.93 28.05 8.47
CA VAL A 107 -19.39 28.05 9.85
C VAL A 107 -19.74 29.38 10.48
N SER A 108 -20.37 29.36 11.67
CA SER A 108 -20.78 30.59 12.36
C SER A 108 -20.80 30.45 13.89
N PRO A 109 -20.59 31.56 14.62
CA PRO A 109 -20.08 32.84 14.14
C PRO A 109 -18.55 32.80 13.92
N VAL A 110 -18.07 33.56 12.93
CA VAL A 110 -16.63 33.84 12.74
C VAL A 110 -16.42 35.36 12.79
N SER A 111 -15.20 35.81 13.06
CA SER A 111 -14.89 37.24 13.13
C SER A 111 -14.98 37.91 11.75
N LYS A 112 -15.19 39.23 11.71
CA LYS A 112 -15.29 40.00 10.45
C LYS A 112 -14.01 39.91 9.62
N ASP A 113 -12.88 39.74 10.29
CA ASP A 113 -11.52 39.62 9.75
C ASP A 113 -11.04 38.16 9.69
N PHE A 114 -11.95 37.18 9.62
CA PHE A 114 -11.60 35.78 9.54
C PHE A 114 -10.62 35.51 8.38
N ASP A 115 -9.48 34.91 8.71
CA ASP A 115 -8.43 34.61 7.74
C ASP A 115 -8.81 33.41 6.87
N LEU A 116 -9.10 33.66 5.59
CA LEU A 116 -9.48 32.62 4.63
C LEU A 116 -8.36 31.61 4.35
N SER A 117 -7.09 31.91 4.69
CA SER A 117 -5.99 30.95 4.58
C SER A 117 -6.15 29.73 5.52
N LYS A 118 -7.01 29.87 6.54
CA LYS A 118 -7.41 28.79 7.45
C LYS A 118 -8.39 27.80 6.82
N VAL A 119 -8.94 28.12 5.65
CA VAL A 119 -9.73 27.18 4.83
C VAL A 119 -8.79 26.50 3.84
N LYS A 120 -8.68 25.18 3.96
CA LYS A 120 -7.84 24.35 3.09
C LYS A 120 -8.70 23.31 2.39
N SER A 121 -8.41 23.06 1.12
CA SER A 121 -8.97 21.93 0.39
C SER A 121 -7.84 21.01 -0.04
N GLU A 122 -8.08 19.71 0.07
CA GLU A 122 -7.18 18.69 -0.43
C GLU A 122 -7.99 17.55 -1.04
N ILE A 123 -7.49 16.99 -2.15
CA ILE A 123 -8.01 15.71 -2.66
C ILE A 123 -7.21 14.61 -1.97
N LYS A 124 -7.85 13.89 -1.07
CA LYS A 124 -7.31 12.65 -0.51
C LYS A 124 -7.62 11.49 -1.43
N GLY A 125 -6.72 10.51 -1.41
CA GLY A 125 -6.84 9.28 -2.16
C GLY A 125 -5.48 8.59 -2.17
N HIS A 126 -5.42 7.43 -2.81
CA HIS A 126 -4.18 6.68 -2.90
C HIS A 126 -3.21 7.35 -3.87
N ASN A 127 -2.16 8.00 -3.37
CA ASN A 127 -1.05 8.50 -4.19
C ASN A 127 0.22 7.76 -3.75
N PHE A 128 0.47 6.63 -4.39
CA PHE A 128 1.58 5.77 -4.01
C PHE A 128 2.88 6.28 -4.63
N ASP A 129 3.93 6.38 -3.83
CA ASP A 129 5.29 6.70 -4.27
C ASP A 129 6.14 5.44 -4.50
N LEU A 130 5.73 4.31 -3.89
CA LEU A 130 6.28 2.99 -4.14
C LEU A 130 5.17 1.96 -4.27
N ILE A 131 5.31 1.09 -5.27
CA ILE A 131 4.46 -0.09 -5.46
C ILE A 131 5.32 -1.34 -5.29
N ILE A 132 4.91 -2.22 -4.38
CA ILE A 132 5.54 -3.51 -4.17
C ILE A 132 4.62 -4.60 -4.71
N THR A 133 5.00 -5.21 -5.83
CA THR A 133 4.24 -6.29 -6.48
C THR A 133 4.73 -7.65 -6.00
N ILE A 134 3.82 -8.59 -5.78
CA ILE A 134 4.17 -9.93 -5.26
C ILE A 134 3.49 -11.02 -6.09
N GLY A 135 4.27 -11.86 -6.76
CA GLY A 135 3.80 -13.08 -7.43
C GLY A 135 3.09 -12.88 -8.77
N ALA A 136 3.29 -11.75 -9.45
CA ALA A 136 2.80 -11.51 -10.81
C ALA A 136 3.95 -11.65 -11.79
N GLN A 137 3.74 -12.34 -12.92
CA GLN A 137 4.76 -12.54 -13.96
C GLN A 137 4.83 -11.34 -14.91
N ILE A 138 3.69 -10.69 -15.14
CA ILE A 138 3.54 -9.45 -15.92
C ILE A 138 2.58 -8.49 -15.20
N LEU A 139 2.63 -7.20 -15.53
CA LEU A 139 1.72 -6.19 -14.94
C LEU A 139 0.23 -6.53 -15.17
N ASP A 140 -0.09 -7.09 -16.34
CA ASP A 140 -1.46 -7.47 -16.70
C ASP A 140 -2.06 -8.55 -15.77
N ASP A 141 -1.23 -9.32 -15.04
CA ASP A 141 -1.72 -10.33 -14.08
C ASP A 141 -2.49 -9.69 -12.91
N PHE A 142 -2.31 -8.38 -12.66
CA PHE A 142 -3.10 -7.62 -11.68
C PHE A 142 -4.48 -7.20 -12.19
N GLY A 143 -4.74 -7.36 -13.49
CA GLY A 143 -6.05 -7.18 -14.11
C GLY A 143 -6.69 -5.82 -13.79
N GLN A 144 -7.80 -5.83 -13.06
CA GLN A 144 -8.50 -4.59 -12.69
C GLN A 144 -7.63 -3.67 -11.85
N THR A 145 -6.86 -4.19 -10.89
CA THR A 145 -5.99 -3.37 -10.04
C THR A 145 -4.93 -2.62 -10.86
N PHE A 146 -4.39 -3.23 -11.92
CA PHE A 146 -3.48 -2.54 -12.81
C PHE A 146 -4.16 -1.36 -13.51
N ARG A 147 -5.39 -1.54 -14.02
CA ARG A 147 -6.16 -0.47 -14.66
C ARG A 147 -6.50 0.67 -13.70
N GLU A 148 -6.83 0.36 -12.45
CA GLU A 148 -7.16 1.36 -11.43
C GLU A 148 -5.93 2.15 -10.96
N LEU A 149 -4.73 1.56 -11.11
CA LEU A 149 -3.47 2.15 -10.71
C LEU A 149 -2.58 2.52 -11.90
N GLU A 150 -3.08 2.58 -13.13
CA GLU A 150 -2.25 2.78 -14.33
C GLU A 150 -1.41 4.09 -14.23
N GLY A 151 -2.03 5.15 -13.69
CA GLY A 151 -1.37 6.42 -13.44
C GLY A 151 -0.29 6.36 -12.36
N GLU A 152 -0.47 5.51 -11.35
CA GLU A 152 0.48 5.27 -10.27
C GLU A 152 1.61 4.34 -10.73
N PHE A 153 1.31 3.23 -11.42
CA PHE A 153 2.30 2.30 -11.99
C PHE A 153 3.25 2.97 -12.99
N SER A 154 2.82 4.06 -13.64
CA SER A 154 3.66 4.83 -14.56
C SER A 154 4.56 5.88 -13.88
N LYS A 155 4.33 6.19 -12.59
CA LYS A 155 5.02 7.27 -11.86
C LYS A 155 5.79 6.79 -10.65
N ALA A 156 5.25 5.82 -9.93
CA ALA A 156 5.84 5.26 -8.72
C ALA A 156 6.95 4.27 -9.09
N ASP A 157 7.94 4.14 -8.19
CA ASP A 157 8.89 3.05 -8.30
C ASP A 157 8.21 1.71 -8.05
N ILE A 158 8.66 0.67 -8.73
CA ILE A 158 8.11 -0.67 -8.61
C ILE A 158 9.19 -1.62 -8.06
N LEU A 159 8.97 -2.14 -6.86
CA LEU A 159 9.71 -3.27 -6.31
C LEU A 159 8.95 -4.56 -6.60
N ASN A 160 9.43 -5.32 -7.58
CA ASN A 160 8.75 -6.53 -8.05
C ASN A 160 9.37 -7.79 -7.43
N LEU A 161 8.55 -8.54 -6.69
CA LEU A 161 8.94 -9.74 -5.95
C LEU A 161 8.26 -10.96 -6.55
N ASP A 162 9.04 -11.96 -6.94
CA ASP A 162 8.49 -13.21 -7.46
C ASP A 162 9.45 -14.40 -7.24
N ASN A 163 8.92 -15.63 -7.27
CA ASN A 163 9.72 -16.85 -7.14
C ASN A 163 9.63 -17.75 -8.38
N THR A 164 9.25 -17.21 -9.53
CA THR A 164 9.24 -17.92 -10.82
C THR A 164 10.09 -17.22 -11.87
N GLU A 165 10.88 -17.99 -12.61
CA GLU A 165 11.68 -17.48 -13.75
C GLU A 165 10.80 -17.00 -14.93
N ARG A 166 9.49 -17.25 -14.90
CA ARG A 166 8.55 -16.71 -15.91
C ARG A 166 8.31 -15.22 -15.76
N ASN A 167 8.72 -14.63 -14.63
CA ASN A 167 8.58 -13.20 -14.38
C ASN A 167 9.36 -12.37 -15.41
N GLN A 168 8.69 -11.39 -16.03
CA GLN A 168 9.31 -10.54 -17.06
C GLN A 168 10.14 -9.38 -16.50
N ARG A 169 10.26 -9.28 -15.18
CA ARG A 169 11.08 -8.29 -14.48
C ARG A 169 10.67 -6.86 -14.81
N PHE A 170 9.37 -6.58 -14.68
CA PHE A 170 8.75 -5.31 -15.08
C PHE A 170 8.95 -4.14 -14.10
N GLY A 171 9.53 -4.37 -12.91
CA GLY A 171 9.70 -3.32 -11.90
C GLY A 171 10.96 -2.48 -12.12
N THR A 172 11.06 -1.35 -11.41
CA THR A 172 12.31 -0.58 -11.26
C THR A 172 13.40 -1.48 -10.66
N ILE A 173 13.05 -2.22 -9.61
CA ILE A 173 13.90 -3.23 -8.98
C ILE A 173 13.16 -4.57 -9.00
N ASN A 174 13.86 -5.63 -9.43
CA ASN A 174 13.28 -6.96 -9.57
C ASN A 174 14.03 -7.98 -8.70
N ILE A 175 13.29 -8.63 -7.81
CA ILE A 175 13.75 -9.71 -6.95
C ILE A 175 13.00 -10.97 -7.33
N VAL A 176 13.60 -11.70 -8.28
CA VAL A 176 13.12 -13.00 -8.74
C VAL A 176 14.09 -14.05 -8.25
N ASP A 177 13.63 -14.94 -7.36
CA ASP A 177 14.45 -16.01 -6.77
C ASP A 177 13.68 -17.33 -6.79
N SER A 178 13.93 -18.12 -7.83
CA SER A 178 13.29 -19.42 -8.04
C SER A 178 13.71 -20.52 -7.06
N ASN A 179 14.71 -20.26 -6.21
CA ASN A 179 15.08 -21.17 -5.13
C ASN A 179 14.16 -21.05 -3.90
N GLN A 180 13.25 -20.07 -3.88
CA GLN A 180 12.34 -19.87 -2.77
C GLN A 180 11.09 -20.73 -2.91
N ASP A 181 10.88 -21.58 -1.91
CA ASP A 181 9.74 -22.48 -1.82
C ASP A 181 8.40 -21.76 -1.57
N SER A 182 8.35 -20.45 -1.43
CA SER A 182 7.09 -19.67 -1.44
C SER A 182 7.39 -18.18 -1.59
N LEU A 183 6.39 -17.39 -1.96
CA LEU A 183 6.47 -15.93 -1.94
C LEU A 183 6.63 -15.41 -0.50
N SER A 184 6.01 -16.08 0.48
CA SER A 184 6.21 -15.76 1.89
C SER A 184 7.64 -16.02 2.37
N LEU A 185 8.29 -17.11 1.93
CA LEU A 185 9.72 -17.37 2.21
C LEU A 185 10.63 -16.37 1.51
N LEU A 186 10.30 -16.00 0.27
CA LEU A 186 10.98 -14.93 -0.44
C LEU A 186 10.93 -13.63 0.36
N VAL A 187 9.74 -13.17 0.74
CA VAL A 187 9.57 -11.95 1.53
C VAL A 187 10.31 -12.05 2.86
N LEU A 188 10.16 -13.15 3.61
CA LEU A 188 10.87 -13.35 4.87
C LEU A 188 12.39 -13.23 4.71
N SER A 189 12.96 -13.93 3.74
CA SER A 189 14.41 -13.99 3.54
C SER A 189 15.01 -12.66 3.08
N LYS A 190 14.29 -11.91 2.25
CA LYS A 190 14.78 -10.64 1.68
C LYS A 190 14.49 -9.46 2.60
N ALA A 191 13.32 -9.39 3.22
CA ALA A 191 12.94 -8.30 4.12
C ALA A 191 13.93 -8.13 5.28
N LEU A 192 14.41 -9.23 5.87
CA LEU A 192 15.43 -9.17 6.92
C LEU A 192 16.77 -8.59 6.43
N LYS A 193 17.11 -8.74 5.14
CA LYS A 193 18.28 -8.12 4.53
C LYS A 193 18.06 -6.64 4.19
N TRP A 194 16.81 -6.18 4.14
CA TRP A 194 16.44 -4.79 3.92
C TRP A 194 16.22 -4.03 5.24
N ASP A 195 16.80 -4.54 6.33
CA ASP A 195 16.66 -4.01 7.69
C ASP A 195 15.21 -3.89 8.18
N LEU A 196 14.28 -4.66 7.60
CA LEU A 196 12.92 -4.74 8.08
C LEU A 196 12.81 -5.66 9.30
N ARG A 197 12.14 -5.17 10.34
CA ARG A 197 11.92 -5.94 11.56
C ARG A 197 10.72 -6.87 11.41
N LEU A 198 10.92 -8.15 11.73
CA LEU A 198 9.85 -9.14 11.84
C LEU A 198 9.21 -9.08 13.24
N ASP A 199 7.96 -8.62 13.32
CA ASP A 199 7.14 -8.73 14.52
C ASP A 199 6.26 -9.99 14.51
N SER A 200 5.46 -10.19 15.57
CA SER A 200 4.59 -11.37 15.69
C SER A 200 3.49 -11.42 14.63
N LYS A 201 2.93 -10.27 14.23
CA LYS A 201 1.85 -10.20 13.23
C LYS A 201 2.39 -10.48 11.83
N ALA A 202 3.54 -9.93 11.50
CA ALA A 202 4.28 -10.21 10.27
C ALA A 202 4.66 -11.70 10.20
N ALA A 203 5.19 -12.27 11.30
CA ALA A 203 5.54 -13.68 11.38
C ALA A 203 4.33 -14.61 11.21
N GLU A 204 3.21 -14.30 11.88
CA GLU A 204 1.97 -15.06 11.73
C GLU A 204 1.46 -15.05 10.29
N ALA A 205 1.43 -13.87 9.66
CA ALA A 205 0.99 -13.72 8.28
C ALA A 205 1.88 -14.51 7.31
N LEU A 206 3.20 -14.38 7.41
CA LEU A 206 4.14 -15.12 6.57
C LEU A 206 4.03 -16.62 6.80
N LEU A 207 3.92 -17.07 8.06
CA LEU A 207 3.78 -18.49 8.38
C LEU A 207 2.51 -19.09 7.74
N LYS A 208 1.39 -18.37 7.75
CA LYS A 208 0.16 -18.80 7.06
C LYS A 208 0.39 -19.07 5.57
N GLY A 209 1.20 -18.25 4.88
CA GLY A 209 1.57 -18.48 3.49
C GLY A 209 2.52 -19.67 3.31
N ILE A 210 3.58 -19.74 4.11
CA ILE A 210 4.58 -20.83 4.08
C ILE A 210 3.92 -22.19 4.29
N SER A 211 3.06 -22.31 5.31
CA SER A 211 2.39 -23.58 5.65
C SER A 211 1.30 -23.99 4.65
N ARG A 212 0.89 -23.12 3.74
CA ARG A 212 -0.24 -23.36 2.81
C ARG A 212 0.17 -23.57 1.36
N ARG A 213 1.44 -23.39 0.99
CA ARG A 213 1.91 -23.89 -0.32
C ARG A 213 1.90 -25.42 -0.28
N LYS A 214 0.78 -26.01 -0.67
CA LYS A 214 0.76 -27.42 -1.09
C LYS A 214 1.62 -27.49 -2.34
N GLY A 215 2.59 -28.40 -2.33
CA GLY A 215 3.47 -28.67 -3.44
C GLY A 215 2.68 -28.77 -4.75
N ILE A 216 3.34 -28.28 -5.79
CA ILE A 216 3.01 -28.44 -7.21
C ILE A 216 2.51 -29.85 -7.50
#